data_AF-A0A843SU45-F1
#
_entry.id   AF-A0A843SU45-F1
#
_cell.length_a   1.000
_cell.length_b   1.000
_cell.length_c   1.000
_cell.angle_alpha   90.00
_cell.angle_beta   90.00
_cell.angle_gamma   90.00
#
_symmetry.space_group_name_H-M   'P 1'
#
loop_
_entity.id
_entity.type
_entity.pdbx_description
1 polymer ?
#
loop_
_entity_poly.entity_id
_entity_poly.type
_entity_poly.pdbx_seq_one_letter_code
_entity_poly.pdbx_strand_id
1 'polypeptide(L)'
;MDHLWSPWRLAYVTGTSSTTGCIFCDAAGQASDGASDTLVVVRGHTCYVVLNLYPYNNGHLMVVPNRHIGSLAAATPDELAELMRLIRDAEIAVNEAYAPQGINIGINLGRPAGAGVLDHVHVHLVPRWSGDTNFMSVIGETRVLPEDLAQTARRLRPIFERLATGASASTTDSAM
;
A
#
# COMPACT_ATOMS: atom_id res chain seq x y z
N MET A 1 -25.50 3.14 25.50
CA MET A 1 -25.29 2.11 24.47
C MET A 1 -24.44 2.79 23.42
N ASP A 2 -23.20 2.36 23.27
CA ASP A 2 -22.25 3.05 22.39
C ASP A 2 -22.49 2.58 20.95
N HIS A 3 -22.88 3.52 20.09
CA HIS A 3 -23.13 3.23 18.69
C HIS A 3 -21.81 3.29 17.91
N LEU A 4 -21.40 2.16 17.32
CA LEU A 4 -20.25 2.10 16.41
C LEU A 4 -20.74 2.32 14.97
N TRP A 5 -20.51 3.51 14.44
CA TRP A 5 -20.85 3.89 13.06
C TRP A 5 -19.68 3.57 12.13
N SER A 6 -19.94 2.95 10.97
CA SER A 6 -18.93 2.72 9.92
C SER A 6 -19.35 3.32 8.56
N PRO A 7 -19.45 4.65 8.43
CA PRO A 7 -20.01 5.30 7.23
C PRO A 7 -19.25 4.95 5.94
N TRP A 8 -17.94 4.71 6.03
CA TRP A 8 -17.10 4.29 4.90
C TRP A 8 -17.51 2.92 4.31
N ARG A 9 -18.10 2.04 5.14
CA ARG A 9 -18.48 0.68 4.74
C ARG A 9 -19.60 0.71 3.69
N LEU A 10 -20.49 1.69 3.73
CA LEU A 10 -21.56 1.81 2.74
C LEU A 10 -21.00 2.05 1.34
N ALA A 11 -20.10 3.04 1.20
CA ALA A 11 -19.45 3.35 -0.07
C ALA A 11 -18.65 2.15 -0.62
N TYR A 12 -18.01 1.40 0.27
CA TYR A 12 -17.26 0.18 -0.07
C TYR A 12 -18.16 -0.95 -0.59
N VAL A 13 -19.30 -1.22 0.06
CA VAL A 13 -20.23 -2.31 -0.32
C VAL A 13 -20.94 -2.00 -1.63
N THR A 14 -21.20 -0.73 -1.93
CA THR A 14 -21.91 -0.31 -3.14
C THR A 14 -20.99 0.01 -4.33
N GLY A 15 -19.67 0.07 -4.11
CA GLY A 15 -18.70 0.64 -5.04
C GLY A 15 -17.98 -0.33 -5.99
N THR A 16 -18.28 -1.62 -5.97
CA THR A 16 -17.58 -2.61 -6.81
C THR A 16 -18.09 -2.60 -8.26
N SER A 17 -17.52 -1.75 -9.10
CA SER A 17 -17.58 -1.94 -10.55
C SER A 17 -16.59 -3.04 -10.94
N SER A 18 -17.08 -4.12 -11.55
CA SER A 18 -16.22 -5.14 -12.17
C SER A 18 -15.49 -4.51 -13.36
N THR A 19 -14.25 -4.07 -13.17
CA THR A 19 -13.42 -3.63 -14.29
C THR A 19 -12.91 -4.84 -15.07
N THR A 20 -13.22 -4.87 -16.35
CA THR A 20 -12.69 -5.87 -17.29
C THR A 20 -11.25 -5.47 -17.63
N GLY A 21 -10.28 -5.79 -16.77
CA GLY A 21 -8.89 -5.35 -16.94
C GLY A 21 -7.97 -5.63 -15.75
N CYS A 22 -6.70 -5.26 -15.88
CA CYS A 22 -5.74 -5.31 -14.78
C CYS A 22 -5.83 -4.01 -13.97
N ILE A 23 -6.25 -4.11 -12.71
CA ILE A 23 -6.42 -2.96 -11.82
C ILE A 23 -5.16 -2.10 -11.66
N PHE A 24 -3.98 -2.72 -11.78
CA PHE A 24 -2.71 -2.02 -11.68
C PHE A 24 -2.33 -1.28 -12.96
N CYS A 25 -2.75 -1.78 -14.13
CA CYS A 25 -2.62 -1.02 -15.37
C CYS A 25 -3.56 0.18 -15.37
N ASP A 26 -4.79 -0.01 -14.87
CA ASP A 26 -5.77 1.08 -14.75
C ASP A 26 -5.28 2.14 -13.77
N ALA A 27 -4.71 1.73 -12.62
CA ALA A 27 -4.08 2.66 -11.68
C ALA A 27 -2.85 3.35 -12.29
N ALA A 28 -2.02 2.64 -13.06
CA ALA A 28 -0.85 3.23 -13.71
C ALA A 28 -1.24 4.29 -14.77
N GLY A 29 -2.30 4.04 -15.56
CA GLY A 29 -2.72 4.88 -16.69
C GLY A 29 -3.61 6.08 -16.35
N GLN A 30 -4.19 6.13 -15.14
CA GLN A 30 -4.96 7.30 -14.70
C GLN A 30 -4.03 8.51 -14.49
N ALA A 31 -4.32 9.62 -15.18
CA ALA A 31 -3.66 10.89 -14.94
C ALA A 31 -4.01 11.43 -13.55
N SER A 32 -3.12 12.26 -13.00
CA SER A 32 -3.24 12.94 -11.71
C SER A 32 -4.34 14.01 -11.69
N ASP A 33 -5.47 13.76 -12.33
CA ASP A 33 -6.52 14.73 -12.59
C ASP A 33 -7.49 14.75 -11.39
N GLY A 34 -6.97 15.25 -10.26
CA GLY A 34 -7.73 16.00 -9.26
C GLY A 34 -8.76 15.30 -8.38
N ALA A 35 -9.20 14.05 -8.62
CA ALA A 35 -10.21 13.44 -7.75
C ALA A 35 -10.26 11.90 -7.69
N SER A 36 -9.70 11.17 -8.65
CA SER A 36 -10.04 9.73 -8.81
C SER A 36 -9.00 8.74 -8.27
N ASP A 37 -7.74 9.13 -8.07
CA ASP A 37 -6.71 8.18 -7.62
C ASP A 37 -6.27 8.42 -6.18
N THR A 38 -7.18 8.11 -5.24
CA THR A 38 -6.93 8.28 -3.81
C THR A 38 -5.85 7.34 -3.28
N LEU A 39 -5.62 6.21 -3.95
CA LEU A 39 -4.81 5.11 -3.42
C LEU A 39 -3.36 5.12 -3.90
N VAL A 40 -3.05 5.67 -5.09
CA VAL A 40 -1.64 5.82 -5.50
C VAL A 40 -0.97 6.93 -4.69
N VAL A 41 0.05 6.55 -3.92
CA VAL A 41 0.75 7.42 -2.97
C VAL A 41 1.91 8.15 -3.64
N VAL A 42 2.71 7.45 -4.46
CA VAL A 42 3.82 8.04 -5.20
C VAL A 42 3.98 7.36 -6.55
N ARG A 43 4.36 8.14 -7.56
CA ARG A 43 4.67 7.67 -8.92
C ARG A 43 6.16 7.88 -9.19
N GLY A 44 6.87 6.79 -9.49
CA GLY A 44 8.24 6.80 -9.99
C GLY A 44 8.28 6.72 -11.51
N HIS A 45 9.45 6.42 -12.06
CA HIS A 45 9.67 6.36 -13.52
C HIS A 45 9.14 5.06 -14.14
N THR A 46 9.44 3.94 -13.50
CA THR A 46 9.15 2.56 -13.94
C THR A 46 8.29 1.80 -12.93
N CYS A 47 8.16 2.30 -11.70
CA CYS A 47 7.36 1.72 -10.63
C CYS A 47 6.58 2.82 -9.88
N TYR A 48 5.55 2.42 -9.13
CA TYR A 48 4.75 3.29 -8.27
C TYR A 48 4.37 2.59 -6.97
N VAL A 49 3.89 3.35 -5.99
CA VAL A 49 3.38 2.84 -4.71
C VAL A 49 1.89 3.12 -4.61
N VAL A 50 1.13 2.10 -4.24
CA VAL A 50 -0.33 2.16 -4.11
C VAL A 50 -0.79 1.49 -2.82
N LEU A 51 -1.80 2.03 -2.17
CA LEU A 51 -2.41 1.39 -1.01
C LEU A 51 -3.20 0.15 -1.42
N ASN A 52 -3.18 -0.88 -0.58
CA ASN A 52 -4.05 -2.01 -0.77
C ASN A 52 -5.49 -1.62 -0.38
N LEU A 53 -6.44 -1.79 -1.30
CA LEU A 53 -7.87 -1.53 -1.06
C LEU A 53 -8.45 -2.44 0.06
N TYR A 54 -7.85 -3.61 0.26
CA TYR A 54 -8.22 -4.57 1.30
C TYR A 54 -7.02 -4.81 2.23
N PRO A 55 -6.65 -3.84 3.06
CA PRO A 55 -5.41 -3.90 3.82
C PRO A 55 -5.50 -4.88 5.00
N TYR A 56 -4.39 -5.55 5.33
CA TYR A 56 -4.32 -6.40 6.53
C TYR A 56 -4.28 -5.56 7.80
N ASN A 57 -3.54 -4.45 7.75
CA ASN A 57 -3.38 -3.44 8.79
C ASN A 57 -3.26 -2.06 8.12
N ASN A 58 -3.49 -0.99 8.89
CA ASN A 58 -3.24 0.39 8.44
C ASN A 58 -1.80 0.53 7.90
N GLY A 59 -1.65 1.26 6.80
CA GLY A 59 -0.36 1.41 6.12
C GLY A 59 0.05 0.25 5.20
N HIS A 60 -0.80 -0.77 4.99
CA HIS A 60 -0.54 -1.78 3.97
C HIS A 60 -0.55 -1.17 2.57
N LEU A 61 0.61 -1.19 1.93
CA LEU A 61 0.85 -0.68 0.60
C LEU A 61 1.53 -1.73 -0.28
N MET A 62 1.57 -1.46 -1.58
CA MET A 62 2.21 -2.28 -2.60
C MET A 62 3.10 -1.43 -3.48
N VAL A 63 4.28 -1.95 -3.84
CA VAL A 63 5.14 -1.39 -4.89
C VAL A 63 4.95 -2.18 -6.17
N VAL A 64 4.64 -1.49 -7.27
CA VAL A 64 4.14 -2.11 -8.50
C VAL A 64 4.89 -1.53 -9.71
N PRO A 65 5.43 -2.37 -10.62
CA PRO A 65 5.95 -1.90 -11.90
C PRO A 65 4.82 -1.29 -12.76
N ASN A 66 5.11 -0.21 -13.48
CA ASN A 66 4.19 0.42 -14.42
C ASN A 66 3.80 -0.56 -15.54
N ARG A 67 4.78 -1.35 -16.01
CA ARG A 67 4.58 -2.36 -17.04
C ARG A 67 3.92 -3.61 -16.46
N HIS A 68 2.98 -4.16 -17.21
CA HIS A 68 2.31 -5.43 -16.87
C HIS A 68 3.28 -6.60 -17.02
N ILE A 69 3.85 -7.05 -15.91
CA ILE A 69 4.72 -8.24 -15.85
C ILE A 69 4.25 -9.21 -14.78
N GLY A 70 4.10 -10.49 -15.13
CA GLY A 70 3.66 -11.52 -14.18
C GLY A 70 4.79 -12.20 -13.40
N SER A 71 6.05 -11.87 -13.71
CA SER A 71 7.23 -12.48 -13.09
C SER A 71 8.37 -11.48 -13.00
N LEU A 72 9.13 -11.54 -11.90
CA LEU A 72 10.37 -10.78 -11.75
C LEU A 72 11.41 -11.12 -12.80
N ALA A 73 11.37 -12.34 -13.37
CA ALA A 73 12.27 -12.74 -14.45
C ALA A 73 12.07 -11.93 -15.75
N ALA A 74 10.90 -11.30 -15.91
CA ALA A 74 10.60 -10.46 -17.06
C ALA A 74 10.96 -8.98 -16.82
N ALA A 75 11.39 -8.60 -15.61
CA ALA A 75 11.70 -7.22 -15.26
C ALA A 75 13.02 -6.76 -15.87
N THR A 76 13.10 -5.48 -16.23
CA THR A 76 14.36 -4.85 -16.65
C THR A 76 15.24 -4.53 -15.43
N PRO A 77 16.56 -4.32 -15.61
CA PRO A 77 17.42 -3.88 -14.51
C PRO A 77 16.95 -2.56 -13.86
N ASP A 78 16.46 -1.61 -14.66
CA ASP A 78 15.95 -0.33 -14.17
C ASP A 78 14.67 -0.50 -13.35
N GLU A 79 13.74 -1.36 -13.81
CA GLU A 79 12.54 -1.71 -13.06
C GLU A 79 12.90 -2.34 -11.71
N LEU A 80 13.85 -3.29 -11.67
CA LEU A 80 14.28 -3.93 -10.42
C LEU A 80 14.97 -2.95 -9.47
N ALA A 81 15.81 -2.05 -9.99
CA ALA A 81 16.50 -1.05 -9.20
C ALA A 81 15.50 -0.07 -8.55
N GLU A 82 14.55 0.44 -9.34
CA GLU A 82 13.54 1.36 -8.80
C GLU A 82 12.54 0.66 -7.87
N LEU A 83 12.15 -0.58 -8.18
CA LEU A 83 11.31 -1.40 -7.31
C LEU A 83 11.93 -1.51 -5.91
N MET A 84 13.21 -1.90 -5.84
CA MET A 84 13.92 -2.02 -4.56
C MET A 84 14.10 -0.67 -3.85
N ARG A 85 14.37 0.41 -4.60
CA ARG A 85 14.44 1.76 -4.03
C ARG A 85 13.11 2.17 -3.39
N LEU A 86 11.99 1.97 -4.09
CA LEU A 86 10.66 2.30 -3.58
C LEU A 86 10.24 1.41 -2.42
N ILE A 87 10.64 0.14 -2.39
CA ILE A 87 10.42 -0.73 -1.22
C ILE A 87 11.13 -0.16 0.02
N ARG A 88 12.40 0.25 -0.13
CA ARG A 88 13.16 0.90 0.94
C ARG A 88 12.51 2.21 1.39
N ASP A 89 12.07 3.03 0.46
CA ASP A 89 11.41 4.31 0.78
C ASP A 89 10.07 4.08 1.48
N ALA A 90 9.33 3.04 1.07
CA ALA A 90 8.08 2.66 1.69
C ALA A 90 8.26 2.10 3.10
N GLU A 91 9.31 1.32 3.37
CA GLU A 91 9.67 0.90 4.71
C GLU A 91 9.90 2.10 5.65
N ILE A 92 10.63 3.11 5.18
CA ILE A 92 10.87 4.33 5.97
C ILE A 92 9.58 5.11 6.18
N ALA A 93 8.80 5.31 5.13
CA ALA A 93 7.54 6.04 5.22
C ALA A 93 6.55 5.38 6.18
N VAL A 94 6.44 4.06 6.14
CA VAL A 94 5.62 3.28 7.07
C VAL A 94 6.13 3.40 8.51
N ASN A 95 7.45 3.29 8.72
CA ASN A 95 8.04 3.39 10.06
C ASN A 95 7.82 4.77 10.67
N GLU A 96 8.02 5.84 9.90
CA GLU A 96 7.79 7.21 10.34
C GLU A 96 6.30 7.50 10.59
N ALA A 97 5.42 7.00 9.74
CA ALA A 97 3.98 7.24 9.87
C ALA A 97 3.34 6.49 11.05
N TYR A 98 3.74 5.23 11.28
CA TYR A 98 2.99 4.32 12.15
C TYR A 98 3.81 3.67 13.28
N ALA A 99 5.14 3.73 13.26
CA ALA A 99 6.01 3.05 14.21
C ALA A 99 5.60 1.58 14.49
N PRO A 100 5.48 0.72 13.45
CA PRO A 100 5.19 -0.68 13.65
C PRO A 100 6.34 -1.40 14.37
N GLN A 101 6.03 -2.51 15.02
CA GLN A 101 7.05 -3.35 15.68
C GLN A 101 7.79 -4.26 14.67
N GLY A 102 7.26 -4.38 13.46
CA GLY A 102 7.90 -5.09 12.35
C GLY A 102 7.13 -4.87 11.05
N ILE A 103 7.72 -5.26 9.92
CA ILE A 103 7.11 -5.15 8.60
C ILE A 103 7.32 -6.47 7.86
N ASN A 104 6.26 -7.03 7.28
CA ASN A 104 6.41 -8.11 6.31
C ASN A 104 6.51 -7.53 4.91
N ILE A 105 7.55 -7.94 4.17
CA ILE A 105 7.73 -7.58 2.76
C ILE A 105 7.68 -8.87 1.95
N GLY A 106 6.82 -8.93 0.94
CA GLY A 106 6.60 -10.19 0.21
C GLY A 106 5.93 -10.04 -1.15
N ILE A 107 6.11 -11.07 -1.99
CA ILE A 107 5.60 -11.14 -3.36
C ILE A 107 5.02 -12.54 -3.57
N ASN A 108 3.82 -12.61 -4.12
CA ASN A 108 3.19 -13.88 -4.49
C ASN A 108 3.18 -14.01 -6.01
N LEU A 109 3.84 -15.04 -6.55
CA LEU A 109 3.90 -15.30 -7.99
C LEU A 109 3.09 -16.55 -8.34
N GLY A 110 2.07 -16.37 -9.18
CA GLY A 110 1.15 -17.43 -9.59
C GLY A 110 0.02 -17.70 -8.59
N ARG A 111 -1.08 -18.27 -9.10
CA ARG A 111 -2.30 -18.53 -8.31
C ARG A 111 -2.06 -19.38 -7.06
N PRO A 112 -1.29 -20.48 -7.09
CA PRO A 112 -1.08 -21.31 -5.89
C PRO A 112 -0.32 -20.61 -4.77
N ALA A 113 0.48 -19.58 -5.10
CA ALA A 113 1.17 -18.75 -4.12
C ALA A 113 0.26 -17.69 -3.48
N GLY A 114 -1.02 -17.62 -3.87
CA GLY A 114 -1.97 -16.65 -3.32
C GLY A 114 -1.92 -15.28 -4.01
N ALA A 115 -1.46 -15.21 -5.27
CA ALA A 115 -1.55 -13.97 -6.05
C ALA A 115 -3.03 -13.60 -6.29
N GLY A 116 -3.48 -12.51 -5.65
CA GLY A 116 -4.86 -12.01 -5.77
C GLY A 116 -5.14 -11.30 -7.09
N VAL A 117 -4.11 -10.68 -7.67
CA VAL A 117 -4.10 -10.19 -9.06
C VAL A 117 -3.13 -11.06 -9.84
N LEU A 118 -3.66 -11.74 -10.84
CA LEU A 118 -2.85 -12.63 -11.67
C LEU A 118 -2.07 -11.80 -12.69
N ASP A 119 -0.85 -12.24 -12.95
CA ASP A 119 0.01 -11.78 -14.04
C ASP A 119 0.50 -10.32 -13.97
N HIS A 120 0.36 -9.63 -12.83
CA HIS A 120 1.04 -8.35 -12.57
C HIS A 120 1.70 -8.35 -11.19
N VAL A 121 3.04 -8.28 -11.18
CA VAL A 121 3.89 -8.24 -9.98
C VAL A 121 3.55 -7.06 -9.09
N HIS A 122 3.41 -7.32 -7.79
CA HIS A 122 3.23 -6.30 -6.77
C HIS A 122 3.87 -6.80 -5.47
N VAL A 123 4.66 -5.93 -4.84
CA VAL A 123 5.38 -6.24 -3.60
C VAL A 123 4.62 -5.65 -2.44
N HIS A 124 4.10 -6.48 -1.57
CA HIS A 124 3.39 -6.07 -0.36
C HIS A 124 4.35 -5.60 0.70
N LEU A 125 4.02 -4.50 1.37
CA LEU A 125 4.58 -4.12 2.66
C LEU A 125 3.43 -4.06 3.67
N VAL A 126 3.49 -4.92 4.69
CA VAL A 126 2.45 -5.05 5.71
C VAL A 126 3.03 -4.69 7.08
N PRO A 127 2.66 -3.54 7.66
CA PRO A 127 3.09 -3.15 9.01
C PRO A 127 2.47 -4.09 10.05
N ARG A 128 3.24 -4.48 11.08
CA ARG A 128 2.88 -5.49 12.08
C ARG A 128 3.02 -4.97 13.51
N TRP A 129 2.11 -5.41 14.37
CA TRP A 129 2.17 -5.21 15.81
C TRP A 129 1.86 -6.52 16.53
N SER A 130 2.44 -6.68 17.72
CA SER A 130 2.07 -7.76 18.63
C SER A 130 0.59 -7.64 18.98
N GLY A 131 -0.18 -8.69 18.69
CA GLY A 131 -1.63 -8.71 18.93
C GLY A 131 -2.49 -8.07 17.83
N ASP A 132 -1.91 -7.72 16.66
CA ASP A 132 -2.69 -7.23 15.49
C ASP A 132 -3.67 -8.27 14.92
N THR A 133 -3.51 -9.52 15.33
CA THR A 133 -4.42 -10.62 15.08
C THR A 133 -5.01 -11.05 16.42
N ASN A 134 -6.32 -10.83 16.57
CA ASN A 134 -7.06 -11.08 17.81
C ASN A 134 -8.32 -11.90 17.51
N PHE A 135 -9.19 -12.09 18.52
CA PHE A 135 -10.41 -12.90 18.39
C PHE A 135 -11.36 -12.38 17.29
N MET A 136 -11.40 -11.07 17.01
CA MET A 136 -12.21 -10.53 15.90
C MET A 136 -11.72 -11.07 14.56
N SER A 137 -10.40 -11.12 14.37
CA SER A 137 -9.79 -11.63 13.14
C SER A 137 -9.86 -13.14 13.00
N VAL A 138 -9.67 -13.89 14.11
CA VAL A 138 -9.54 -15.36 14.09
C VAL A 138 -10.89 -16.07 14.23
N ILE A 139 -11.77 -15.59 15.10
CA ILE A 139 -13.08 -16.21 15.36
C ILE A 139 -14.18 -15.49 14.58
N GLY A 140 -14.13 -14.16 14.56
CA GLY A 140 -15.12 -13.34 13.87
C GLY A 140 -14.84 -13.12 12.38
N GLU A 141 -13.72 -13.65 11.86
CA GLU A 141 -13.27 -13.48 10.47
C GLU A 141 -13.32 -12.01 9.97
N THR A 142 -13.13 -11.07 10.89
CA THR A 142 -13.33 -9.64 10.66
C THR A 142 -12.11 -8.84 11.07
N ARG A 143 -11.58 -8.03 10.15
CA ARG A 143 -10.51 -7.06 10.43
C ARG A 143 -11.13 -5.72 10.85
N VAL A 144 -10.60 -5.15 11.92
CA VAL A 144 -10.95 -3.80 12.39
C VAL A 144 -9.79 -2.88 12.05
N LEU A 145 -10.03 -1.94 11.14
CA LEU A 145 -9.04 -0.96 10.69
C LEU A 145 -9.43 0.41 11.26
N PRO A 146 -8.61 1.00 12.16
CA PRO A 146 -8.92 2.28 12.79
C PRO A 146 -8.90 3.49 11.84
N GLU A 147 -8.30 3.35 10.66
CA GLU A 147 -8.03 4.46 9.74
C GLU A 147 -8.56 4.13 8.34
N ASP A 148 -9.13 5.12 7.65
CA ASP A 148 -9.54 4.98 6.25
C ASP A 148 -8.36 5.17 5.28
N LEU A 149 -8.51 4.66 4.05
CA LEU A 149 -7.44 4.71 3.04
C LEU A 149 -7.06 6.13 2.63
N ALA A 150 -7.99 7.09 2.65
CA ALA A 150 -7.71 8.47 2.30
C ALA A 150 -6.84 9.14 3.37
N GLN A 151 -7.08 8.83 4.65
CA GLN A 151 -6.25 9.25 5.76
C GLN A 151 -4.87 8.60 5.71
N THR A 152 -4.79 7.32 5.38
CA THR A 152 -3.51 6.61 5.17
C THR A 152 -2.69 7.25 4.06
N ALA A 153 -3.32 7.59 2.94
CA ALA A 153 -2.67 8.28 1.84
C ALA A 153 -2.17 9.68 2.27
N ARG A 154 -3.00 10.47 2.97
CA ARG A 154 -2.60 11.80 3.48
C ARG A 154 -1.40 11.73 4.44
N ARG A 155 -1.29 10.65 5.22
CA ARG A 155 -0.19 10.46 6.16
C ARG A 155 1.13 10.08 5.46
N LEU A 156 1.06 9.26 4.41
CA LEU A 156 2.23 8.74 3.71
C LEU A 156 2.78 9.68 2.63
N ARG A 157 1.92 10.38 1.86
CA ARG A 157 2.33 11.22 0.72
C ARG A 157 3.43 12.24 1.07
N PRO A 158 3.33 13.04 2.17
CA PRO A 158 4.36 14.02 2.49
C PRO A 158 5.73 13.40 2.78
N ILE A 159 5.76 12.18 3.34
CA ILE A 159 7.00 11.47 3.64
C ILE A 159 7.66 11.01 2.34
N PHE A 160 6.88 10.45 1.40
CA PHE A 160 7.39 10.08 0.08
C PHE A 160 7.88 11.28 -0.73
N GLU A 161 7.16 12.41 -0.68
CA GLU A 161 7.59 13.67 -1.33
C GLU A 161 8.94 14.15 -0.77
N ARG A 162 9.11 14.08 0.55
CA ARG A 162 10.37 14.41 1.21
C ARG A 162 11.50 13.45 0.82
N LEU A 163 11.23 12.15 0.77
CA LEU A 163 12.23 11.14 0.36
C LEU A 163 12.63 11.30 -1.12
N ALA A 164 11.69 11.65 -2.00
CA ALA A 164 11.96 11.89 -3.42
C ALA A 164 12.86 13.11 -3.67
N THR A 165 12.79 14.11 -2.80
CA THR A 165 13.60 15.35 -2.89
C THR A 165 14.97 15.22 -2.22
N GLY A 166 15.26 14.09 -1.58
CA GLY A 166 16.54 13.85 -0.87
C GLY A 166 16.68 14.63 0.44
N ALA A 167 15.61 15.26 0.93
CA ALA A 167 15.62 15.99 2.19
C ALA A 167 15.62 15.00 3.37
N SER A 168 16.71 14.97 4.15
CA SER A 168 16.74 14.18 5.39
C SER A 168 15.74 14.73 6.40
N ALA A 169 15.11 13.84 7.17
CA ALA A 169 14.33 14.26 8.32
C ALA A 169 15.29 14.97 9.28
N SER A 170 15.04 16.24 9.59
CA SER A 170 15.73 16.89 10.70
C SER A 170 15.37 16.11 11.96
N THR A 171 16.32 15.39 12.53
CA THR A 171 16.22 14.83 13.86
C THR A 171 16.16 16.00 14.84
N THR A 172 14.97 16.52 15.11
CA THR A 172 14.72 17.26 16.34
C THR A 172 14.77 16.25 17.47
N ASP A 173 15.97 16.18 18.04
CA ASP A 173 16.29 15.70 19.37
C ASP A 173 15.11 15.98 20.33
N SER A 174 14.46 14.92 20.80
CA SER A 174 13.63 14.97 21.99
C SER A 174 14.40 14.29 23.10
N ALA A 175 15.39 15.03 23.61
CA ALA A 175 15.84 14.91 24.97
C ALA A 175 14.72 15.39 25.91
N MET A 176 14.08 14.47 26.62
CA MET A 176 13.77 14.53 28.07
C MET A 176 12.99 13.29 28.51
#